data_AF-A0A949AFE7-F1
#
_entry.id   AF-A0A949AFE7-F1
#
_cell.length_a   1.000
_cell.length_b   1.000
_cell.length_c   1.000
_cell.angle_alpha   90.00
_cell.angle_beta   90.00
_cell.angle_gamma   90.00
#
_symmetry.space_group_name_H-M   'P 1'
#
loop_
_entity.id
_entity.type
_entity.pdbx_description
1 polymer ?
#
loop_
_entity_poly.entity_id
_entity_poly.type
_entity_poly.pdbx_seq_one_letter_code
_entity_poly.pdbx_strand_id
1 'polypeptide(L)' 'MPYDSSLDETLFSKSCENDLSRLTVSVHSYNQGAKKLQINRENKNNMGEFRFTKLGRISKEELESIIPLIQEALKLM' A
#
# COMPACT_ATOMS: atom_id res chain seq x y z
N MET A 1 12.25 -13.40 -15.59
CA MET A 1 13.21 -13.39 -14.47
C MET A 1 12.45 -13.48 -13.16
N PRO A 2 12.94 -14.21 -12.15
CA PRO A 2 12.32 -14.22 -10.83
C PRO A 2 12.36 -12.81 -10.21
N TYR A 3 11.44 -12.55 -9.28
CA TYR A 3 11.44 -11.31 -8.50
C TYR A 3 12.69 -11.25 -7.61
N ASP A 4 13.43 -10.14 -7.69
CA ASP A 4 14.58 -9.85 -6.85
C ASP A 4 14.29 -8.66 -5.94
N SER A 5 14.20 -8.92 -4.62
CA SER A 5 13.91 -7.87 -3.65
C SER A 5 14.97 -6.77 -3.60
N SER A 6 16.22 -7.04 -4.01
CA SER A 6 17.28 -6.02 -4.06
C SER A 6 17.03 -4.96 -5.14
N LEU A 7 16.19 -5.28 -6.13
CA LEU A 7 15.79 -4.37 -7.20
C LEU A 7 14.51 -3.58 -6.87
N ASP A 8 13.75 -3.93 -5.83
CA ASP A 8 12.52 -3.19 -5.47
C ASP A 8 12.84 -2.05 -4.50
N GLU A 9 12.94 -0.83 -5.03
CA GLU A 9 13.22 0.36 -4.24
C GLU A 9 11.92 0.93 -3.64
N THR A 10 11.92 1.17 -2.33
CA THR A 10 10.82 1.88 -1.65
C THR A 10 11.13 3.38 -1.61
N LEU A 11 10.42 4.14 -2.44
CA LEU A 11 10.62 5.60 -2.58
C LEU A 11 9.82 6.41 -1.55
N PHE A 12 8.74 5.83 -1.01
CA PHE A 12 7.87 6.45 -0.02
C PHE A 12 7.22 5.37 0.82
N SER A 13 7.06 5.62 2.13
CA SER A 13 6.27 4.78 3.02
C SER A 13 5.75 5.60 4.19
N LYS A 14 4.44 5.58 4.41
CA LYS A 14 3.81 6.11 5.63
C LYS A 14 2.75 5.13 6.11
N SER A 15 2.65 5.00 7.42
CA SER A 15 1.65 4.17 8.09
C SER A 15 0.72 5.02 8.95
N CYS A 16 -0.55 4.65 9.00
CA CYS A 16 -1.42 5.00 10.11
C CYS A 16 -1.67 3.73 10.94
N GLU A 17 -1.52 3.85 12.25
CA GLU A 17 -1.72 2.75 13.19
C GLU A 17 -2.86 3.10 14.13
N ASN A 18 -3.72 2.12 14.37
CA ASN A 18 -4.70 2.12 15.43
C ASN A 18 -4.47 0.87 16.31
N ASP A 19 -5.20 0.75 17.41
CA ASP A 19 -4.96 -0.32 18.40
C ASP A 19 -5.07 -1.75 17.84
N LEU A 20 -5.79 -1.91 16.72
CA LEU A 20 -6.11 -3.21 16.12
C LEU A 20 -5.32 -3.49 14.83
N SER A 21 -4.86 -2.46 14.13
CA SER A 21 -4.29 -2.59 12.79
C SER A 21 -3.37 -1.45 12.40
N ARG A 22 -2.45 -1.73 11.49
CA ARG A 22 -1.63 -0.73 10.81
C ARG A 22 -1.95 -0.75 9.32
N LEU A 23 -2.24 0.40 8.76
CA LEU A 23 -2.43 0.60 7.33
C LEU A 23 -1.24 1.36 6.77
N THR A 24 -0.57 0.81 5.77
CA THR A 24 0.64 1.38 5.19
C THR A 24 0.42 1.69 3.72
N VAL A 25 0.72 2.94 3.32
CA VAL A 25 0.76 3.38 1.93
C VAL A 25 2.21 3.60 1.55
N SER A 26 2.63 2.96 0.46
CA SER A 26 4.03 2.96 0.02
C SER A 26 4.14 3.07 -1.49
N VAL A 27 5.25 3.63 -2.00
CA VAL A 27 5.56 3.70 -3.43
C VAL A 27 6.81 2.88 -3.69
N HIS A 28 6.68 1.92 -4.60
CA HIS A 28 7.73 0.97 -4.96
C HIS A 28 8.11 1.13 -6.44
N SER A 29 9.39 0.93 -6.74
CA SER A 29 9.95 1.00 -8.08
C SER A 29 10.90 -0.17 -8.30
N TYR A 30 10.44 -1.19 -9.02
CA TYR A 30 11.25 -2.37 -9.31
C TYR A 30 12.19 -2.10 -10.48
N ASN A 31 13.50 -2.25 -10.25
CA ASN A 31 14.55 -2.11 -11.26
C ASN A 31 14.46 -0.78 -12.02
N GLN A 32 14.27 0.33 -11.28
CA GLN A 32 14.04 1.67 -11.84
C GLN A 32 12.85 1.76 -12.84
N GLY A 33 11.96 0.78 -12.80
CA GLY A 33 10.77 0.71 -13.64
C GLY A 33 9.64 1.62 -13.18
N ALA A 34 8.43 1.36 -13.69
CA ALA A 34 7.25 2.15 -13.36
C ALA A 34 6.95 2.11 -11.85
N LYS A 35 6.79 3.29 -11.25
CA LYS A 35 6.42 3.45 -9.85
C LYS A 35 5.00 2.96 -9.65
N LYS A 36 4.79 2.19 -8.57
CA LYS A 36 3.46 1.68 -8.19
C LYS A 36 3.18 1.99 -6.74
N LEU A 37 1.96 2.45 -6.47
CA LEU A 37 1.47 2.60 -5.11
C LEU A 37 1.06 1.21 -4.60
N GLN A 38 1.43 0.88 -3.37
CA GLN A 38 1.05 -0.35 -2.68
C GLN A 38 0.41 0.02 -1.35
N ILE A 39 -0.77 -0.54 -1.08
CA ILE A 39 -1.49 -0.41 0.18
C ILE A 39 -1.50 -1.77 0.86
N ASN A 40 -1.05 -1.80 2.11
CA ASN A 40 -1.03 -3.00 2.93
C ASN A 40 -1.72 -2.74 4.26
N ARG A 41 -2.35 -3.77 4.81
CA ARG A 41 -2.91 -3.79 6.17
C ARG A 41 -2.21 -4.87 6.98
N GLU A 42 -1.85 -4.53 8.20
CA GLU A 42 -1.30 -5.43 9.18
C GLU A 42 -2.28 -5.50 10.35
N ASN A 43 -2.95 -6.64 10.54
CA ASN A 43 -3.90 -6.81 11.66
C ASN A 43 -3.16 -7.42 12.85
N LYS A 44 -3.43 -6.90 14.05
CA LYS A 44 -2.86 -7.44 15.29
C LYS A 44 -3.67 -8.67 15.71
N ASN A 45 -2.99 -9.80 15.93
CA ASN A 45 -3.62 -10.99 16.49
C ASN A 45 -3.73 -10.89 18.02
N ASN A 46 -4.43 -11.83 18.66
CA ASN A 46 -4.59 -11.88 20.12
C ASN A 46 -3.25 -12.03 20.89
N MET A 47 -2.18 -12.42 20.19
CA MET A 47 -0.82 -12.55 20.73
C MET A 47 0.02 -11.27 20.50
N GLY A 48 -0.56 -10.24 19.89
CA GLY A 48 0.09 -8.96 19.63
C GLY A 48 0.93 -8.90 18.34
N GLU A 49 0.97 -9.98 17.55
CA GLU A 49 1.72 -10.04 16.30
C GLU A 49 0.92 -9.44 15.14
N PHE A 50 1.63 -8.78 14.24
CA PHE A 50 1.05 -8.18 13.05
C PHE A 50 1.02 -9.17 11.89
N ARG A 51 -0.18 -9.44 11.36
CA ARG A 51 -0.36 -10.25 10.15
C ARG A 51 -0.53 -9.35 8.93
N PHE A 52 0.47 -9.37 8.07
CA PHE A 52 0.49 -8.64 6.80
C PHE A 52 -0.56 -9.16 5.81
N THR A 53 -1.28 -8.22 5.18
CA THR A 53 -2.24 -8.45 4.09
C THR A 53 -2.07 -7.34 3.06
N LYS A 54 -1.79 -7.70 1.81
CA LYS A 54 -1.77 -6.73 0.71
C LYS A 54 -3.20 -6.38 0.30
N LEU A 55 -3.55 -5.10 0.33
CA LEU A 55 -4.87 -4.62 -0.09
C LEU A 55 -4.90 -4.27 -1.59
N GLY A 56 -3.78 -3.79 -2.14
CA GLY A 56 -3.70 -3.48 -3.56
C GLY A 56 -2.33 -2.97 -3.99
N ARG A 57 -2.07 -3.06 -5.30
CA ARG A 57 -0.94 -2.43 -5.97
C ARG A 57 -1.46 -1.79 -7.26
N ILE A 58 -1.25 -0.48 -7.40
CA ILE A 58 -1.95 0.37 -8.35
C ILE A 58 -0.91 1.15 -9.16
N SER A 59 -1.08 1.23 -10.48
CA SER A 59 -0.23 2.08 -11.34
C SER A 59 -0.52 3.56 -11.08
N LYS A 60 0.31 4.45 -11.64
CA LYS A 60 0.07 5.89 -11.52
C LYS A 60 -1.25 6.28 -12.23
N GLU A 61 -1.47 5.75 -13.42
CA GLU A 61 -2.63 6.06 -14.27
C GLU A 61 -3.94 5.57 -13.63
N GLU A 62 -3.92 4.35 -13.09
CA GLU A 62 -5.06 3.80 -12.34
C GLU A 62 -5.33 4.64 -11.09
N LEU A 63 -4.28 5.03 -10.35
CA LEU A 63 -4.40 5.83 -9.14
C LEU A 63 -5.02 7.21 -9.42
N GLU A 64 -4.56 7.90 -10.46
CA GLU A 64 -5.12 9.19 -10.90
C GLU A 64 -6.61 9.06 -11.26
N SER A 65 -7.02 7.93 -11.83
CA SER A 65 -8.41 7.67 -12.22
C SER A 65 -9.32 7.36 -11.02
N ILE A 66 -8.82 6.66 -9.99
CA ILE A 66 -9.65 6.23 -8.85
C ILE A 66 -9.64 7.21 -7.67
N ILE A 67 -8.64 8.09 -7.54
CA ILE A 67 -8.57 9.05 -6.42
C ILE A 67 -9.85 9.88 -6.31
N PRO A 68 -10.40 10.47 -7.39
CA PRO A 68 -11.65 11.22 -7.32
C PRO A 68 -12.81 10.36 -6.82
N LEU A 69 -12.91 9.10 -7.30
CA LEU A 69 -13.95 8.16 -6.89
C LEU A 69 -13.86 7.80 -5.39
N ILE A 70 -12.64 7.62 -4.89
CA ILE A 70 -12.39 7.37 -3.46
C ILE A 70 -12.78 8.60 -2.62
N GLN A 71 -12.45 9.80 -3.10
CA GLN A 71 -12.83 11.05 -2.43
C GLN A 71 -14.34 11.28 -2.42
N GLU A 72 -15.05 10.90 -3.49
CA GLU A 72 -16.52 10.93 -3.54
C GLU A 72 -17.13 9.92 -2.57
N ALA A 73 -16.64 8.68 -2.56
CA ALA A 73 -17.09 7.66 -1.62
C ALA A 73 -16.88 8.07 -0.16
N LEU A 74 -15.76 8.72 0.15
CA LEU A 74 -15.46 9.23 1.49
C LEU A 74 -16.51 10.23 2.01
N LYS A 75 -17.15 11.01 1.13
CA LYS A 75 -18.19 11.98 1.54
C LYS A 75 -19.50 11.32 1.97
N LEU A 76 -19.68 10.04 1.65
CA LEU A 76 -20.87 9.25 1.99
C LEU A 76 -20.65 8.35 3.22
N MET A 77 -19.41 8.29 3.73
CA MET A 77 -19.01 7.53 4.92
C MET A 77 -18.96 8.43 6.15
#